data_AF-A0A401WAG2-F1
#
_entry.id   AF-A0A401WAG2-F1
#
_cell.length_a   1.000
_cell.length_b   1.000
_cell.length_c   1.000
_cell.angle_alpha   90.00
_cell.angle_beta   90.00
_cell.angle_gamma   90.00
#
_symmetry.space_group_name_H-M   'P 1'
#
loop_
_entity.id
_entity.type
_entity.pdbx_description
1 polymer ?
#
loop_
_entity_poly.entity_id
_entity_poly.type
_entity_poly.pdbx_seq_one_letter_code
_entity_poly.pdbx_strand_id
1 'polypeptide(L)'
;MNTPTPRSRSMGDWVIGRASGRAIRRTEDDCLALPLCLSRGDADVLVELIMTPAESELLHAALCHALDGHLPPLDAPDCRKGVQQNLYHR
;
A
#
# COMPACT_ATOMS: atom_id res chain seq x y z
N MET A 1 19.14 47.50 -4.40
CA MET A 1 19.20 46.40 -5.39
C MET A 1 18.74 45.15 -4.67
N ASN A 2 17.55 44.64 -5.01
CA ASN A 2 16.97 43.48 -4.34
C ASN A 2 17.53 42.20 -4.96
N THR A 3 18.27 41.41 -4.19
CA THR A 3 18.61 40.03 -4.56
C THR A 3 17.40 39.13 -4.34
N PRO A 4 16.87 38.44 -5.36
CA PRO A 4 15.84 37.45 -5.14
C PRO A 4 16.46 36.25 -4.43
N THR A 5 15.99 35.98 -3.20
CA THR A 5 16.28 34.76 -2.46
C THR A 5 15.89 33.56 -3.33
N PRO A 6 16.73 32.51 -3.48
CA PRO A 6 16.31 31.31 -4.17
C PRO A 6 15.15 30.72 -3.36
N ARG A 7 13.95 30.66 -3.96
CA ARG A 7 12.88 29.81 -3.44
C ARG A 7 13.44 28.39 -3.49
N SER A 8 13.80 27.86 -2.32
CA SER A 8 13.96 26.43 -2.12
C SER A 8 12.63 25.79 -2.51
N ARG A 9 12.52 25.39 -3.78
CA ARG A 9 11.49 24.47 -4.24
C ARG A 9 11.93 23.13 -3.67
N SER A 10 11.55 22.83 -2.43
CA SER A 10 11.54 21.45 -1.96
C SER A 10 10.61 20.71 -2.91
N MET A 11 11.20 20.05 -3.89
CA MET A 11 10.50 19.29 -4.90
C MET A 11 10.01 18.05 -4.16
N GLY A 12 8.88 18.19 -3.46
CA GLY A 12 8.46 17.29 -2.38
C GLY A 12 8.63 15.82 -2.72
N ASP A 13 8.94 15.02 -1.71
CA ASP A 13 9.07 13.57 -1.87
C ASP A 13 7.76 12.98 -2.39
N TRP A 14 7.87 11.95 -3.21
CA TRP A 14 6.69 11.21 -3.68
C TRP A 14 6.19 10.32 -2.56
N VAL A 15 4.88 10.34 -2.33
CA VAL A 15 4.20 9.44 -1.39
C VAL A 15 3.31 8.49 -2.18
N ILE A 16 3.36 7.21 -1.82
CA ILE A 16 2.48 6.17 -2.38
C ILE A 16 1.40 5.86 -1.35
N GLY A 17 0.15 5.95 -1.76
CA GLY A 17 -1.01 5.65 -0.93
C GLY A 17 -2.02 4.75 -1.64
N ARG A 18 -3.03 4.31 -0.89
CA ARG A 18 -4.21 3.68 -1.48
C ARG A 18 -5.03 4.73 -2.22
N ALA A 19 -5.56 4.37 -3.40
CA ALA A 19 -6.56 5.20 -4.04
C ALA A 19 -7.89 5.09 -3.27
N SER A 20 -8.33 6.19 -2.65
CA SER A 20 -9.58 6.25 -1.90
C SER A 20 -10.77 5.83 -2.76
N GLY A 21 -11.62 4.95 -2.21
CA GLY A 21 -12.85 4.49 -2.87
C GLY A 21 -12.65 3.54 -4.05
N ARG A 22 -11.43 3.11 -4.37
CA ARG A 22 -11.16 2.14 -5.43
C ARG A 22 -10.76 0.78 -4.87
N ALA A 23 -11.57 -0.23 -5.20
CA ALA A 23 -11.29 -1.61 -4.86
C ALA A 23 -10.26 -2.23 -5.82
N ILE A 24 -9.58 -3.28 -5.36
CA ILE A 24 -8.84 -4.20 -6.24
C ILE A 24 -9.83 -4.82 -7.23
N ARG A 25 -9.44 -4.95 -8.48
CA ARG A 25 -10.27 -5.58 -9.52
C ARG A 25 -9.49 -6.63 -10.31
N ARG A 26 -10.21 -7.54 -10.95
CA ARG A 26 -9.65 -8.42 -11.97
C ARG A 26 -9.62 -7.72 -13.33
N THR A 27 -8.56 -7.94 -14.09
CA THR A 27 -8.42 -7.50 -15.48
C THR A 27 -8.96 -8.57 -16.44
N GLU A 28 -9.03 -8.25 -17.73
CA GLU A 28 -9.45 -9.21 -18.77
C GLU A 28 -8.48 -10.40 -18.87
N ASP A 29 -7.18 -10.17 -18.61
CA ASP A 29 -6.14 -11.20 -18.59
C ASP A 29 -6.07 -12.02 -17.27
N ASP A 30 -7.10 -11.99 -16.43
CA ASP A 30 -7.17 -12.62 -15.09
C ASP A 30 -6.05 -12.19 -14.11
N CYS A 31 -5.40 -11.06 -14.39
CA CYS A 31 -4.53 -10.37 -13.44
C CYS A 31 -5.35 -9.56 -12.42
N LEU A 32 -4.71 -9.19 -11.32
CA LEU A 32 -5.24 -8.29 -10.31
C LEU A 32 -4.65 -6.89 -10.48
N ALA A 33 -5.52 -5.89 -10.56
CA ALA A 33 -5.16 -4.48 -10.58
C ALA A 33 -5.44 -3.86 -9.21
N LEU A 34 -4.37 -3.41 -8.54
CA LEU A 34 -4.42 -2.64 -7.30
C LEU A 34 -4.28 -1.14 -7.60
N PRO A 35 -5.36 -0.34 -7.44
CA PRO A 35 -5.29 1.10 -7.65
C PRO A 35 -4.51 1.80 -6.52
N LEU A 36 -3.53 2.61 -6.89
CA LEU A 36 -2.66 3.38 -6.00
C LEU A 36 -2.76 4.87 -6.35
N CYS A 37 -2.46 5.72 -5.36
CA CYS A 37 -2.30 7.16 -5.54
C CYS A 37 -0.84 7.53 -5.33
N LEU A 38 -0.26 8.26 -6.28
CA LEU A 38 1.05 8.89 -6.15
C LEU A 38 0.85 10.39 -5.92
N SER A 39 1.30 10.88 -4.77
CA SER A 39 1.13 12.27 -4.36
C SER A 39 2.48 13.00 -4.32
N ARG A 40 2.53 14.23 -4.83
CA ARG A 40 3.67 15.15 -4.73
C ARG A 40 3.21 16.59 -4.60
N GLY A 41 3.34 17.17 -3.40
CA GLY A 41 2.75 18.48 -3.11
C GLY A 41 1.24 18.41 -3.33
N ASP A 42 0.71 19.28 -4.19
CA ASP A 42 -0.73 19.32 -4.53
C ASP A 42 -1.09 18.43 -5.73
N ALA A 43 -0.14 17.68 -6.28
CA ALA A 43 -0.37 16.81 -7.43
C ALA A 43 -0.65 15.37 -6.99
N ASP A 44 -1.81 14.84 -7.39
CA ASP A 44 -2.19 13.44 -7.21
C ASP A 44 -2.35 12.74 -8.56
N VAL A 45 -1.75 11.56 -8.69
CA VAL A 45 -1.85 10.71 -9.88
C VAL A 45 -2.33 9.33 -9.49
N LEU A 46 -3.40 8.86 -10.13
CA LEU A 46 -3.88 7.49 -9.98
C LEU A 46 -3.07 6.57 -10.90
N VAL A 47 -2.52 5.51 -10.32
CA VAL A 47 -1.79 4.46 -11.03
C VAL A 47 -2.30 3.10 -10.60
N GLU A 48 -1.94 2.06 -11.35
CA GLU A 48 -2.38 0.70 -11.07
C GLU A 48 -1.17 -0.23 -11.04
N LEU A 49 -1.05 -0.97 -9.94
CA LEU A 49 -0.12 -2.09 -9.86
C LEU A 49 -0.85 -3.33 -10.40
N ILE A 50 -0.46 -3.76 -11.60
CA ILE A 50 -0.98 -4.97 -12.23
C ILE A 50 -0.09 -6.14 -11.82
N MET A 51 -0.72 -7.20 -11.30
CA MET A 51 -0.03 -8.39 -10.82
C MET A 51 -0.78 -9.63 -11.28
N THR A 52 -0.04 -10.66 -11.66
CA THR A 52 -0.59 -12.01 -11.79
C THR A 52 -1.10 -12.52 -10.44
N PRO A 53 -1.92 -13.60 -10.42
CA PRO A 53 -2.27 -14.27 -9.17
C PRO A 53 -1.03 -14.70 -8.36
N ALA A 54 0.01 -15.22 -9.02
CA ALA A 54 1.24 -15.65 -8.36
C ALA A 54 2.00 -14.48 -7.69
N GLU A 55 2.14 -13.34 -8.38
CA GLU A 55 2.75 -12.14 -7.81
C GLU A 55 1.94 -11.58 -6.64
N SER A 56 0.61 -11.67 -6.73
CA SER A 56 -0.29 -11.21 -5.67
C SER A 56 -0.17 -12.06 -4.40
N GLU A 57 -0.01 -13.38 -4.54
CA GLU A 57 0.25 -14.28 -3.41
C GLU A 57 1.63 -14.00 -2.78
N LEU A 58 2.65 -13.71 -3.59
CA LEU A 58 3.97 -13.33 -3.08
C LEU A 58 3.92 -12.00 -2.31
N LEU A 59 3.20 -11.00 -2.85
CA LEU A 59 2.99 -9.73 -2.16
C LEU A 59 2.22 -9.93 -0.83
N HIS A 60 1.17 -10.76 -0.84
CA HIS A 60 0.43 -11.13 0.37
C HIS A 60 1.36 -11.73 1.42
N ALA A 61 2.16 -12.73 1.05
CA ALA A 61 3.07 -13.40 1.97
C ALA A 61 4.09 -12.43 2.57
N ALA A 62 4.68 -11.55 1.75
CA ALA A 62 5.62 -10.52 2.20
C ALA A 62 4.98 -9.54 3.20
N LEU A 63 3.77 -9.06 2.92
CA LEU A 63 3.03 -8.17 3.82
C LEU A 63 2.64 -8.89 5.13
N CYS A 64 2.18 -10.13 5.05
CA CYS A 64 1.85 -10.94 6.23
C CYS A 64 3.07 -11.16 7.12
N HIS A 65 4.23 -11.45 6.54
CA HIS A 65 5.49 -11.60 7.26
C HIS A 65 5.96 -10.28 7.90
N ALA A 66 5.91 -9.16 7.18
CA ALA A 66 6.30 -7.85 7.70
C ALA A 66 5.42 -7.39 8.88
N LEU A 67 4.17 -7.84 8.91
CA LEU A 67 3.23 -7.57 9.99
C LEU A 67 3.34 -8.59 11.14
N ASP A 68 4.22 -9.59 11.09
CA ASP A 68 4.41 -10.54 12.20
C ASP A 68 4.84 -9.81 13.48
N GLY A 69 4.40 -10.30 14.64
CA GLY A 69 4.59 -9.62 15.94
C GLY A 69 3.68 -8.41 16.20
N HIS A 70 2.93 -7.93 15.21
CA HIS A 70 1.88 -6.93 15.43
C HIS A 70 0.53 -7.60 15.74
N LEU A 71 -0.11 -7.16 16.83
CA LEU A 71 -1.47 -7.56 17.16
C LEU A 71 -2.41 -7.20 16.00
N PRO A 72 -3.06 -8.18 15.36
CA PRO A 72 -4.02 -7.88 14.32
C PRO A 72 -5.27 -7.22 14.96
N PRO A 73 -5.89 -6.25 14.28
CA PRO A 73 -7.11 -5.62 14.76
C PRO A 73 -8.27 -6.65 14.83
N LEU A 74 -9.35 -6.31 15.53
CA LEU A 74 -10.46 -7.22 15.78
C LEU A 74 -11.13 -7.71 14.49
N ASP A 75 -11.13 -6.86 13.46
CA ASP A 75 -11.67 -7.10 12.12
C ASP A 75 -10.60 -7.55 11.12
N ALA A 76 -9.44 -8.02 11.59
CA ALA A 76 -8.39 -8.50 10.71
C ALA A 76 -8.86 -9.68 9.83
N PRO A 77 -8.33 -9.79 8.60
CA PRO A 77 -8.64 -10.91 7.72
C PRO A 77 -8.27 -12.26 8.35
N ASP A 78 -8.96 -13.32 7.93
CA ASP A 78 -8.77 -14.68 8.46
C ASP A 78 -7.32 -15.17 8.38
N CYS A 79 -6.58 -14.75 7.36
CA CYS A 79 -5.16 -15.07 7.19
C CYS A 79 -4.25 -14.54 8.33
N ARG A 80 -4.76 -13.67 9.21
CA ARG A 80 -4.04 -13.14 10.38
C ARG A 80 -4.48 -13.78 11.71
N LYS A 81 -5.54 -14.60 11.72
CA LYS A 81 -6.10 -15.17 12.96
C LYS A 81 -5.21 -16.23 13.61
N GLY A 82 -4.40 -16.96 12.83
CA GLY A 82 -3.43 -17.94 13.36
C GLY A 82 -2.36 -17.33 14.27
N VAL A 83 -1.99 -16.07 14.07
CA VAL A 83 -1.03 -15.34 14.92
C VAL A 83 -1.66 -14.94 16.26
N GLN A 84 -2.96 -14.64 16.31
CA GLN A 84 -3.68 -14.34 17.57
C GLN A 84 -3.69 -15.55 18.51
N GLN A 85 -3.77 -16.77 17.99
CA GLN A 85 -3.85 -17.98 18.82
C GLN A 85 -2.55 -18.31 19.56
N ASN A 86 -1.39 -17.84 19.07
CA ASN A 86 -0.10 -18.01 19.76
C ASN A 86 0.12 -17.02 20.91
N LEU A 87 -0.69 -15.97 21.05
CA LEU A 87 -0.62 -15.00 22.16
C LEU A 87 -1.46 -15.42 23.38
N TYR A 88 -2.38 -16.37 23.24
CA TYR A 88 -3.18 -16.91 24.34
C TYR A 88 -2.66 -18.24 24.90
N HIS A 89 -1.64 -18.83 24.26
CA HIS A 89 -1.01 -20.09 24.67
C HIS A 89 0.44 -19.93 25.15
N ARG A 90 0.89 -18.70 25.43
CA ARG A 90 2.22 -18.43 26.00
C ARG A 90 2.12 -17.92 27.43
#